data_AF-A0A2N1MEQ8-F1
#
_entry.id   AF-A0A2N1MEQ8-F1
#
_cell.length_a   1.000
_cell.length_b   1.000
_cell.length_c   1.000
_cell.angle_alpha   90.00
_cell.angle_beta   90.00
_cell.angle_gamma   90.00
#
_symmetry.space_group_name_H-M   'P 1'
#
loop_
_entity.id
_entity.type
_entity.pdbx_description
1 polymer ?
#
loop_
_entity_poly.entity_id
_entity_poly.type
_entity_poly.pdbx_seq_one_letter_code
_entity_poly.pdbx_strand_id
1 'polypeptide(L)'
;MGFGMGLGFGMEWDLGWDGMGWDFKWVAKYNNADEDLSKLINSQQNLQKIYFDNSDYYYLKSLKNSNCLNTLRIIIFHNIYLYNLEVNLFSEVFEQLNVLESVHILYCYPLDSTIIQLFNLTKPFKLKSLLMDQRSILQIEPLKLLLQKSGDYLENIGFETSMNNELKLQLLNLIKIYCFNIKFIDLNGFDNQNILPVFYLIKNIQRNLNYISINFAKINYQNFDRHVELSSFILRNLGQILPNRLEYLSLALKFNINDLEVFINNSQNIFIRKLLIKNIFYHTCENILPCIKNSIMREKRVTYLAIENNHVFSNSERNDLFDLKNEVEEFKLYGIQVTDYNNLYIKLHDFINELY
;
A
#
# COMPACT_ATOMS: atom_id res chain seq x y z
N MET A 1 15.76 -17.34 -46.90
CA MET A 1 16.60 -16.13 -46.78
C MET A 1 15.90 -15.22 -45.80
N GLY A 2 16.48 -15.09 -44.60
CA GLY A 2 15.90 -14.35 -43.50
C GLY A 2 16.00 -12.84 -43.71
N PHE A 3 14.93 -12.14 -43.34
CA PHE A 3 14.96 -10.71 -43.09
C PHE A 3 14.97 -10.52 -41.57
N GLY A 4 16.07 -9.94 -41.07
CA GLY A 4 16.19 -9.54 -39.68
C GLY A 4 15.27 -8.36 -39.38
N MET A 5 14.54 -8.45 -38.28
CA MET A 5 13.95 -7.29 -37.62
C MET A 5 14.81 -6.99 -36.39
N GLY A 6 15.31 -5.76 -36.33
CA GLY A 6 16.18 -5.28 -35.25
C GLY A 6 15.48 -5.31 -33.89
N LEU A 7 16.22 -5.79 -32.90
CA LEU A 7 15.87 -5.74 -31.48
C LEU A 7 16.17 -4.33 -30.96
N GLY A 8 15.13 -3.65 -30.48
CA GLY A 8 15.28 -2.42 -29.70
C GLY A 8 15.50 -2.76 -28.23
N PHE A 9 16.64 -2.36 -27.68
CA PHE A 9 16.93 -2.39 -26.24
C PHE A 9 16.42 -1.10 -25.59
N GLY A 10 15.66 -1.21 -24.50
CA GLY A 10 15.27 -0.07 -23.67
C GLY A 10 15.70 -0.29 -22.23
N MET A 11 16.78 0.38 -21.81
CA MET A 11 17.14 0.60 -20.40
C MET A 11 16.61 1.98 -20.02
N GLU A 12 15.80 2.08 -18.96
CA GLU A 12 15.51 3.36 -18.31
C GLU A 12 16.42 3.48 -17.09
N TRP A 13 17.32 4.46 -17.12
CA TRP A 13 18.22 4.80 -16.03
C TRP A 13 17.63 5.99 -15.27
N ASP A 14 17.10 5.78 -14.07
CA ASP A 14 16.92 6.87 -13.11
C ASP A 14 18.08 6.80 -12.10
N LEU A 15 19.08 7.65 -12.32
CA LEU A 15 20.20 7.84 -11.40
C LEU A 15 19.80 8.90 -10.36
N GLY A 16 19.29 8.46 -9.21
CA GLY A 16 19.20 9.28 -8.01
C GLY A 16 20.46 9.12 -7.16
N TRP A 17 21.11 10.23 -6.80
CA TRP A 17 22.22 10.26 -5.83
C TRP A 17 21.70 10.89 -4.54
N ASP A 18 21.52 10.10 -3.49
CA ASP A 18 21.04 10.53 -2.17
C ASP A 18 22.03 10.23 -1.03
N GLY A 19 23.31 10.06 -1.39
CA GLY A 19 24.42 10.16 -0.43
C GLY A 19 24.62 8.93 0.46
N MET A 20 23.93 7.81 0.23
CA MET A 20 24.14 6.54 0.96
C MET A 20 24.50 5.32 0.09
N GLY A 21 24.55 5.44 -1.24
CA GLY A 21 24.92 4.35 -2.13
C GLY A 21 24.21 4.43 -3.48
N TRP A 22 24.54 3.52 -4.38
CA TRP A 22 23.84 3.38 -5.66
C TRP A 22 22.54 2.61 -5.41
N ASP A 23 21.39 3.29 -5.54
CA ASP A 23 20.08 2.63 -5.54
C ASP A 23 19.78 2.16 -6.98
N PHE A 24 19.85 0.84 -7.19
CA PHE A 24 19.57 0.24 -8.49
C PHE A 24 18.10 -0.17 -8.56
N LYS A 25 17.30 0.57 -9.35
CA LYS A 25 15.95 0.18 -9.73
C LYS A 25 16.02 -0.72 -10.96
N TRP A 26 15.79 -2.02 -10.80
CA TRP A 26 15.68 -2.95 -11.93
C TRP A 26 14.22 -3.38 -12.14
N VAL A 27 13.71 -3.10 -13.33
CA VAL A 27 12.47 -3.70 -13.85
C VAL A 27 12.90 -4.76 -14.86
N ALA A 28 12.97 -6.02 -14.43
CA ALA A 28 13.30 -7.12 -15.33
C ALA A 28 12.07 -7.44 -16.21
N LYS A 29 11.99 -6.83 -17.41
CA LYS A 29 10.99 -7.20 -18.42
C LYS A 29 11.53 -8.28 -19.35
N TYR A 30 10.90 -9.46 -19.26
CA TYR A 30 10.85 -10.60 -20.19
C TYR A 30 12.00 -10.85 -21.18
N ASN A 31 12.63 -12.03 -20.97
CA ASN A 31 13.27 -12.97 -21.91
C ASN A 31 14.78 -13.21 -21.66
N ASN A 32 15.15 -14.48 -21.45
CA ASN A 32 16.51 -15.03 -21.22
C ASN A 32 17.35 -14.36 -20.11
N ALA A 33 16.68 -13.82 -19.08
CA ALA A 33 17.28 -12.96 -18.07
C ALA A 33 18.02 -13.67 -16.92
N ASP A 34 17.97 -15.00 -16.80
CA ASP A 34 18.43 -15.68 -15.56
C ASP A 34 19.94 -15.66 -15.37
N GLU A 35 20.70 -15.98 -16.43
CA GLU A 35 22.17 -15.89 -16.39
C GLU A 35 22.62 -14.45 -16.22
N ASP A 36 21.94 -13.53 -16.90
CA ASP A 36 22.32 -12.12 -16.90
C ASP A 36 22.00 -11.47 -15.54
N LEU A 37 20.86 -11.80 -14.92
CA LEU A 37 20.50 -11.35 -13.58
C LEU A 37 21.44 -11.94 -12.52
N SER A 38 21.77 -13.22 -12.61
CA SER A 38 22.70 -13.86 -11.67
C SER A 38 24.11 -13.27 -11.78
N LYS A 39 24.61 -13.06 -13.02
CA LYS A 39 25.90 -12.38 -13.26
C LYS A 39 25.89 -10.95 -12.73
N LEU A 40 24.79 -10.23 -12.93
CA LEU A 40 24.63 -8.87 -12.45
C LEU A 40 24.66 -8.82 -10.92
N ILE A 41 23.81 -9.58 -10.22
CA ILE A 41 23.78 -9.59 -8.75
C ILE A 41 25.15 -10.01 -8.20
N ASN A 42 25.81 -11.00 -8.82
CA ASN A 42 27.15 -11.41 -8.43
C ASN A 42 28.21 -10.32 -8.61
N SER A 43 28.02 -9.39 -9.54
CA SER A 43 28.91 -8.22 -9.70
C SER A 43 28.73 -7.17 -8.60
N GLN A 44 27.60 -7.17 -7.89
CA GLN A 44 27.24 -6.13 -6.92
C GLN A 44 27.57 -6.54 -5.47
N GLN A 45 28.86 -6.55 -5.10
CA GLN A 45 29.31 -7.02 -3.78
C GLN A 45 28.76 -6.21 -2.58
N ASN A 46 28.34 -4.96 -2.79
CA ASN A 46 27.87 -4.05 -1.74
C ASN A 46 26.37 -3.77 -1.80
N LEU A 47 25.61 -4.57 -2.55
CA LEU A 47 24.17 -4.36 -2.72
C LEU A 47 23.45 -4.50 -1.38
N GLN A 48 22.72 -3.46 -0.97
CA GLN A 48 22.00 -3.43 0.31
C GLN A 48 20.50 -3.66 0.16
N LYS A 49 19.93 -3.38 -1.01
CA LYS A 49 18.50 -3.45 -1.27
C LYS A 49 18.26 -4.05 -2.64
N ILE A 50 17.25 -4.92 -2.74
CA ILE A 50 16.77 -5.46 -4.00
C ILE A 50 15.25 -5.35 -4.08
N TYR A 51 14.78 -4.84 -5.22
CA TYR A 51 13.38 -4.77 -5.58
C TYR A 51 13.12 -5.71 -6.76
N PHE A 52 12.41 -6.81 -6.51
CA PHE A 52 11.93 -7.71 -7.55
C PHE A 52 10.53 -7.26 -7.98
N ASP A 53 10.35 -7.02 -9.27
CA ASP A 53 9.07 -6.60 -9.86
C ASP A 53 8.67 -7.47 -11.05
N ASN A 54 7.44 -7.98 -11.03
CA ASN A 54 6.85 -8.71 -12.17
C ASN A 54 7.74 -9.85 -12.71
N SER A 55 8.62 -10.42 -11.88
CA SER A 55 9.58 -11.42 -12.31
C SER A 55 9.04 -12.84 -12.13
N ASP A 56 9.32 -13.69 -13.12
CA ASP A 56 8.92 -15.08 -13.12
C ASP A 56 10.05 -16.02 -12.64
N TYR A 57 9.68 -16.99 -11.79
CA TYR A 57 10.35 -18.26 -11.41
C TYR A 57 11.80 -18.25 -10.87
N TYR A 58 12.65 -17.27 -11.17
CA TYR A 58 14.11 -17.37 -10.97
C TYR A 58 14.74 -16.29 -10.10
N TYR A 59 13.94 -15.39 -9.54
CA TYR A 59 14.41 -14.29 -8.68
C TYR A 59 15.26 -14.78 -7.50
N LEU A 60 14.87 -15.87 -6.81
CA LEU A 60 15.68 -16.44 -5.72
C LEU A 60 16.94 -17.17 -6.19
N LYS A 61 16.91 -17.77 -7.39
CA LYS A 61 18.08 -18.46 -7.94
C LYS A 61 19.24 -17.50 -8.17
N SER A 62 18.91 -16.27 -8.59
CA SER A 62 19.89 -15.20 -8.77
C SER A 62 20.56 -14.73 -7.47
N LEU A 63 19.91 -14.96 -6.32
CA LEU A 63 20.47 -14.67 -4.99
C LEU A 63 21.28 -15.82 -4.41
N LYS A 64 21.03 -17.06 -4.86
CA LYS A 64 21.69 -18.25 -4.33
C LYS A 64 23.20 -18.15 -4.55
N ASN A 65 23.96 -18.21 -3.46
CA ASN A 65 25.42 -18.06 -3.45
C ASN A 65 25.92 -16.71 -4.03
N SER A 66 25.10 -15.66 -3.96
CA SER A 66 25.51 -14.35 -4.47
C SER A 66 26.50 -13.62 -3.56
N ASN A 67 27.33 -12.76 -4.15
CA ASN A 67 28.34 -12.02 -3.39
C ASN A 67 27.75 -10.97 -2.44
N CYS A 68 26.47 -10.61 -2.59
CA CYS A 68 25.79 -9.61 -1.76
C CYS A 68 25.09 -10.18 -0.52
N LEU A 69 25.14 -11.49 -0.25
CA LEU A 69 24.39 -12.11 0.86
C LEU A 69 24.76 -11.56 2.25
N ASN A 70 25.97 -11.03 2.40
CA ASN A 70 26.46 -10.39 3.64
C ASN A 70 26.18 -8.88 3.71
N THR A 71 25.68 -8.26 2.63
CA THR A 71 25.38 -6.82 2.56
C THR A 71 23.90 -6.54 2.36
N LEU A 72 23.13 -7.51 1.86
CA LEU A 72 21.73 -7.37 1.52
C LEU A 72 20.86 -7.27 2.78
N ARG A 73 20.36 -6.06 3.04
CA ARG A 73 19.55 -5.69 4.20
C ARG A 73 18.06 -5.70 3.90
N ILE A 74 17.66 -5.40 2.66
CA ILE A 74 16.26 -5.16 2.29
C ILE A 74 15.91 -5.94 1.04
N ILE A 75 14.80 -6.68 1.10
CA ILE A 75 14.24 -7.40 -0.05
C ILE A 75 12.77 -7.04 -0.22
N ILE A 76 12.43 -6.53 -1.39
CA ILE A 76 11.06 -6.21 -1.76
C ILE A 76 10.63 -7.13 -2.90
N PHE A 77 9.55 -7.88 -2.69
CA PHE A 77 8.87 -8.66 -3.71
C PHE A 77 7.59 -7.92 -4.11
N HIS A 78 7.49 -7.49 -5.35
CA HIS A 78 6.30 -6.84 -5.91
C HIS A 78 5.77 -7.62 -7.12
N ASN A 79 4.50 -8.02 -7.02
CA ASN A 79 3.78 -8.76 -8.05
C ASN A 79 4.52 -10.02 -8.54
N ILE A 80 5.14 -10.76 -7.62
CA ILE A 80 5.97 -11.93 -7.91
C ILE A 80 5.15 -13.21 -7.88
N TYR A 81 5.37 -14.08 -8.87
CA TYR A 81 4.89 -15.44 -8.83
C TYR A 81 5.77 -16.30 -7.91
N LEU A 82 5.34 -16.47 -6.65
CA LEU A 82 6.10 -17.11 -5.57
C LEU A 82 6.07 -18.65 -5.59
N TYR A 83 5.55 -19.24 -6.66
CA TYR A 83 5.59 -20.69 -6.82
C TYR A 83 7.00 -21.13 -7.19
N ASN A 84 7.75 -21.56 -6.18
CA ASN A 84 9.07 -22.14 -6.39
C ASN A 84 8.94 -23.56 -6.96
N LEU A 85 9.54 -23.77 -8.15
CA LEU A 85 9.66 -25.09 -8.77
C LEU A 85 10.71 -25.96 -8.06
N GLU A 86 11.70 -25.34 -7.41
CA GLU A 86 12.75 -26.02 -6.64
C GLU A 86 12.37 -26.09 -5.15
N VAL A 87 12.39 -27.32 -4.61
CA VAL A 87 12.13 -27.58 -3.19
C VAL A 87 13.22 -26.91 -2.34
N ASN A 88 12.83 -26.22 -1.26
CA ASN A 88 13.70 -25.56 -0.28
C ASN A 88 14.54 -24.37 -0.75
N LEU A 89 14.45 -23.93 -2.02
CA LEU A 89 15.24 -22.79 -2.51
C LEU A 89 15.04 -21.53 -1.66
N PHE A 90 13.80 -21.27 -1.21
CA PHE A 90 13.52 -20.12 -0.34
C PHE A 90 14.29 -20.23 0.97
N SER A 91 14.19 -21.37 1.65
CA SER A 91 14.88 -21.58 2.93
C SER A 91 16.40 -21.52 2.78
N GLU A 92 16.96 -22.09 1.71
CA GLU A 92 18.41 -22.06 1.46
C GLU A 92 18.93 -20.63 1.29
N VAL A 93 18.25 -19.81 0.48
CA VAL A 93 18.67 -18.42 0.23
C VAL A 93 18.55 -17.59 1.51
N PHE A 94 17.40 -17.68 2.20
CA PHE A 94 17.15 -16.87 3.40
C PHE A 94 18.03 -17.26 4.59
N GLU A 95 18.47 -18.51 4.70
CA GLU A 95 19.46 -18.91 5.70
C GLU A 95 20.84 -18.32 5.46
N GLN A 96 21.19 -18.00 4.22
CA GLN A 96 22.49 -17.40 3.90
C GLN A 96 22.50 -15.88 4.13
N LEU A 97 21.34 -15.22 4.23
CA LEU A 97 21.24 -13.79 4.50
C LEU A 97 21.61 -13.51 5.96
N ASN A 98 22.71 -12.78 6.17
CA ASN A 98 23.27 -12.54 7.50
C ASN A 98 22.89 -11.19 8.11
N VAL A 99 22.55 -10.21 7.27
CA VAL A 99 22.28 -8.81 7.69
C VAL A 99 20.88 -8.35 7.35
N LEU A 100 19.96 -9.28 7.05
CA LEU A 100 18.60 -8.94 6.63
C LEU A 100 17.84 -8.19 7.74
N GLU A 101 17.35 -7.00 7.38
CA GLU A 101 16.61 -6.09 8.24
C GLU A 101 15.12 -6.09 7.92
N SER A 102 14.74 -6.19 6.65
CA SER A 102 13.34 -6.20 6.27
C SER A 102 13.06 -6.99 4.99
N VAL A 103 11.89 -7.63 4.99
CA VAL A 103 11.27 -8.25 3.82
C VAL A 103 9.92 -7.59 3.59
N HIS A 104 9.58 -7.35 2.33
CA HIS A 104 8.33 -6.75 1.93
C HIS A 104 7.68 -7.62 0.84
N ILE A 105 6.44 -8.04 1.06
CA ILE A 105 5.67 -8.88 0.14
C ILE A 105 4.46 -8.10 -0.33
N LEU A 106 4.45 -7.73 -1.60
CA LEU A 106 3.46 -6.83 -2.19
C LEU A 106 2.80 -7.52 -3.37
N TYR A 107 1.51 -7.85 -3.26
CA TYR A 107 0.70 -8.46 -4.32
C TYR A 107 1.31 -9.73 -4.94
N CYS A 108 2.07 -10.49 -4.15
CA CYS A 108 2.69 -11.73 -4.60
C CYS A 108 1.74 -12.93 -4.48
N TYR A 109 1.96 -13.97 -5.28
CA TYR A 109 1.04 -15.10 -5.38
C TYR A 109 1.67 -16.37 -5.99
N PRO A 110 1.15 -17.57 -5.69
CA PRO A 110 0.44 -17.92 -4.45
C PRO A 110 1.44 -17.92 -3.28
N LEU A 111 0.98 -17.59 -2.07
CA LEU A 111 1.85 -17.47 -0.90
C LEU A 111 2.03 -18.78 -0.12
N ASP A 112 1.11 -19.73 -0.25
CA ASP A 112 1.04 -20.96 0.57
C ASP A 112 2.37 -21.73 0.64
N SER A 113 2.98 -22.05 -0.50
CA SER A 113 4.21 -22.85 -0.56
C SER A 113 5.42 -22.11 0.00
N THR A 114 5.48 -20.80 -0.19
CA THR A 114 6.54 -19.93 0.38
C THR A 114 6.41 -19.89 1.90
N ILE A 115 5.20 -19.71 2.43
CA ILE A 115 4.97 -19.69 3.88
C ILE A 115 5.38 -21.00 4.52
N ILE A 116 5.09 -22.15 3.92
CA ILE A 116 5.54 -23.45 4.45
C ILE A 116 7.07 -23.50 4.55
N GLN A 117 7.79 -23.01 3.54
CA GLN A 117 9.26 -22.94 3.58
C GLN A 117 9.78 -21.98 4.65
N LEU A 118 9.04 -20.90 4.96
CA LEU A 118 9.41 -20.00 6.06
C LEU A 118 9.47 -20.70 7.41
N PHE A 119 8.68 -21.76 7.65
CA PHE A 119 8.75 -22.51 8.91
C PHE A 119 10.10 -23.15 9.16
N ASN A 120 10.77 -23.56 8.09
CA ASN A 120 12.07 -24.22 8.17
C ASN A 120 13.23 -23.27 8.46
N LEU A 121 13.00 -21.94 8.42
CA LEU A 121 14.00 -20.95 8.79
C LEU A 121 14.29 -20.99 10.30
N THR A 122 15.56 -21.19 10.63
CA THR A 122 16.15 -21.01 11.95
C THR A 122 16.32 -19.53 12.31
N LYS A 123 16.54 -18.67 11.30
CA LYS A 123 16.64 -17.22 11.47
C LYS A 123 15.26 -16.53 11.50
N PRO A 124 15.11 -15.38 12.20
CA PRO A 124 13.89 -14.59 12.15
C PRO A 124 13.59 -14.08 10.74
N PHE A 125 12.34 -14.21 10.30
CA PHE A 125 11.86 -13.63 9.05
C PHE A 125 11.18 -12.28 9.33
N LYS A 126 11.91 -11.18 9.08
CA LYS A 126 11.46 -9.83 9.43
C LYS A 126 10.54 -9.23 8.36
N LEU A 127 9.34 -9.77 8.22
CA LEU A 127 8.33 -9.23 7.31
C LEU A 127 7.81 -7.88 7.83
N LYS A 128 8.11 -6.79 7.11
CA LYS A 128 7.69 -5.43 7.48
C LYS A 128 6.49 -4.93 6.70
N SER A 129 6.25 -5.46 5.51
CA SER A 129 5.09 -5.08 4.69
C SER A 129 4.41 -6.29 4.07
N LEU A 130 3.08 -6.31 4.13
CA LEU A 130 2.24 -7.32 3.48
C LEU A 130 1.05 -6.68 2.76
N LEU A 131 1.04 -6.71 1.42
CA LEU A 131 -0.11 -6.32 0.60
C LEU A 131 -0.65 -7.51 -0.17
N MET A 132 -1.95 -7.70 -0.11
CA MET A 132 -2.61 -8.88 -0.67
C MET A 132 -3.68 -8.53 -1.70
N ASP A 133 -3.89 -9.43 -2.66
CA ASP A 133 -4.99 -9.36 -3.61
C ASP A 133 -5.68 -10.73 -3.74
N GLN A 134 -6.57 -10.86 -4.73
CA GLN A 134 -7.27 -12.11 -5.03
C GLN A 134 -6.35 -13.32 -5.35
N ARG A 135 -5.16 -13.07 -5.90
CA ARG A 135 -4.23 -14.11 -6.37
C ARG A 135 -3.38 -14.66 -5.23
N SER A 136 -3.18 -13.86 -4.18
CA SER A 136 -2.39 -14.25 -3.01
C SER A 136 -2.84 -15.55 -2.34
N ILE A 137 -4.06 -16.04 -2.64
CA ILE A 137 -4.75 -17.27 -2.20
C ILE A 137 -4.02 -17.97 -1.05
N LEU A 138 -4.59 -17.78 0.13
CA LEU A 138 -4.15 -18.42 1.35
C LEU A 138 -5.30 -19.25 1.90
N GLN A 139 -5.01 -20.51 2.27
CA GLN A 139 -5.78 -21.10 3.36
C GLN A 139 -5.49 -20.29 4.64
N ILE A 140 -6.44 -20.25 5.57
CA ILE A 140 -6.28 -19.47 6.80
C ILE A 140 -5.03 -19.89 7.61
N GLU A 141 -4.66 -21.18 7.57
CA GLU A 141 -3.54 -21.72 8.34
C GLU A 141 -2.18 -21.14 7.88
N PRO A 142 -1.78 -21.18 6.60
CA PRO A 142 -0.60 -20.45 6.12
C PRO A 142 -0.57 -18.97 6.54
N LEU A 143 -1.66 -18.23 6.39
CA LEU A 143 -1.68 -16.82 6.79
C LEU A 143 -1.42 -16.63 8.29
N LYS A 144 -2.10 -17.42 9.12
CA LYS A 144 -1.91 -17.42 10.57
C LYS A 144 -0.46 -17.73 10.95
N LEU A 145 0.10 -18.73 10.30
CA LEU A 145 1.47 -19.18 10.46
C LEU A 145 2.49 -18.07 10.09
N LEU A 146 2.31 -17.38 8.96
CA LEU A 146 3.13 -16.24 8.58
C LEU A 146 3.12 -15.13 9.64
N LEU A 147 1.92 -14.77 10.12
CA LEU A 147 1.73 -13.71 11.11
C LEU A 147 2.21 -14.11 12.50
N GLN A 148 2.14 -15.39 12.87
CA GLN A 148 2.75 -15.90 14.11
C GLN A 148 4.27 -15.71 14.11
N LYS A 149 4.92 -15.91 12.96
CA LYS A 149 6.39 -15.83 12.86
C LYS A 149 6.92 -14.41 12.71
N SER A 150 6.11 -13.52 12.13
CA SER A 150 6.60 -12.20 11.66
C SER A 150 5.70 -11.01 11.99
N GLY A 151 4.54 -11.24 12.63
CA GLY A 151 3.52 -10.20 12.82
C GLY A 151 3.97 -9.04 13.72
N ASP A 152 4.89 -9.29 14.64
CA ASP A 152 5.51 -8.27 15.49
C ASP A 152 6.43 -7.32 14.71
N TYR A 153 6.99 -7.75 13.57
CA TYR A 153 7.78 -6.90 12.68
C TYR A 153 6.93 -6.08 11.68
N LEU A 154 5.65 -6.42 11.49
CA LEU A 154 4.83 -5.76 10.49
C LEU A 154 4.57 -4.28 10.85
N GLU A 155 4.88 -3.42 9.88
CA GLU A 155 4.65 -1.97 9.95
C GLU A 155 3.62 -1.51 8.91
N ASN A 156 3.49 -2.22 7.79
CA ASN A 156 2.57 -1.85 6.70
C ASN A 156 1.70 -3.03 6.28
N ILE A 157 0.40 -2.81 6.16
CA ILE A 157 -0.53 -3.85 5.75
C ILE A 157 -1.64 -3.32 4.87
N GLY A 158 -2.11 -4.14 3.94
CA GLY A 158 -3.21 -3.74 3.08
C GLY A 158 -3.73 -4.86 2.20
N PHE A 159 -4.84 -4.56 1.55
CA PHE A 159 -5.45 -5.47 0.58
C PHE A 159 -6.18 -4.71 -0.52
N GLU A 160 -6.27 -5.32 -1.71
CA GLU A 160 -7.00 -4.79 -2.85
C GLU A 160 -8.51 -5.07 -2.79
N THR A 161 -9.27 -4.31 -3.60
CA THR A 161 -10.73 -4.53 -3.77
C THR A 161 -11.05 -5.93 -4.27
N SER A 162 -10.14 -6.50 -5.07
CA SER A 162 -10.22 -7.81 -5.70
C SER A 162 -10.22 -8.97 -4.70
N MET A 163 -9.60 -8.78 -3.52
CA MET A 163 -9.52 -9.82 -2.49
C MET A 163 -10.92 -10.17 -1.95
N ASN A 164 -11.18 -11.46 -1.75
CA ASN A 164 -12.46 -11.95 -1.23
C ASN A 164 -12.73 -11.42 0.20
N ASN A 165 -13.98 -11.04 0.51
CA ASN A 165 -14.33 -10.45 1.80
C ASN A 165 -14.19 -11.41 3.00
N GLU A 166 -14.34 -12.72 2.80
CA GLU A 166 -14.06 -13.73 3.82
C GLU A 166 -12.55 -13.74 4.15
N LEU A 167 -11.69 -13.71 3.13
CA LEU A 167 -10.24 -13.63 3.34
C LEU A 167 -9.82 -12.31 4.00
N LYS A 168 -10.46 -11.18 3.62
CA LYS A 168 -10.26 -9.89 4.30
C LYS A 168 -10.63 -10.00 5.78
N LEU A 169 -11.75 -10.64 6.11
CA LEU A 169 -12.19 -10.84 7.49
C LEU A 169 -11.20 -11.69 8.29
N GLN A 170 -10.75 -12.80 7.71
CA GLN A 170 -9.76 -13.69 8.33
C GLN A 170 -8.43 -12.96 8.57
N LEU A 171 -7.94 -12.22 7.57
CA LEU A 171 -6.74 -11.39 7.70
C LEU A 171 -6.88 -10.39 8.84
N LEU A 172 -7.97 -9.61 8.87
CA LEU A 172 -8.22 -8.61 9.92
C LEU A 172 -8.26 -9.24 11.32
N ASN A 173 -8.87 -10.42 11.47
CA ASN A 173 -8.91 -11.15 12.73
C ASN A 173 -7.53 -11.62 13.19
N LEU A 174 -6.67 -12.04 12.27
CA LEU A 174 -5.30 -12.47 12.59
C LEU A 174 -4.38 -11.28 12.90
N ILE A 175 -4.49 -10.17 12.17
CA ILE A 175 -3.73 -8.94 12.42
C ILE A 175 -3.96 -8.48 13.86
N LYS A 176 -5.20 -8.50 14.33
CA LYS A 176 -5.57 -8.15 15.71
C LYS A 176 -4.80 -8.96 16.77
N ILE A 177 -4.45 -10.21 16.46
CA ILE A 177 -3.80 -11.13 17.40
C ILE A 177 -2.28 -10.98 17.36
N TYR A 178 -1.71 -10.82 16.16
CA TYR A 178 -0.27 -10.96 15.96
C TYR A 178 0.48 -9.66 15.65
N CYS A 179 -0.22 -8.58 15.28
CA CYS A 179 0.40 -7.36 14.76
C CYS A 179 0.17 -6.17 15.69
N PHE A 180 1.24 -5.58 16.22
CA PHE A 180 1.17 -4.46 17.17
C PHE A 180 1.87 -3.18 16.70
N ASN A 181 2.74 -3.27 15.68
CA ASN A 181 3.60 -2.18 15.23
C ASN A 181 3.15 -1.52 13.91
N ILE A 182 1.90 -1.75 13.52
CA ILE A 182 1.34 -1.24 12.26
C ILE A 182 1.29 0.30 12.27
N LYS A 183 1.90 0.91 11.25
CA LYS A 183 2.01 2.35 10.99
C LYS A 183 1.20 2.78 9.78
N PHE A 184 1.04 1.91 8.79
CA PHE A 184 0.27 2.18 7.57
C PHE A 184 -0.72 1.04 7.29
N ILE A 185 -2.01 1.38 7.22
CA ILE A 185 -3.05 0.53 6.64
C ILE A 185 -3.54 1.06 5.27
N ASP A 186 -3.58 0.20 4.25
CA ASP A 186 -4.20 0.48 2.94
C ASP A 186 -5.36 -0.49 2.67
N LEU A 187 -6.58 -0.01 2.87
CA LEU A 187 -7.79 -0.84 2.95
C LEU A 187 -8.71 -0.54 1.76
N ASN A 188 -8.72 -1.44 0.78
CA ASN A 188 -9.52 -1.26 -0.43
C ASN A 188 -10.73 -2.23 -0.45
N GLY A 189 -11.92 -1.68 -0.68
CA GLY A 189 -13.12 -2.46 -1.03
C GLY A 189 -13.60 -3.51 -0.02
N PHE A 190 -13.43 -3.26 1.28
CA PHE A 190 -14.04 -4.08 2.32
C PHE A 190 -15.56 -3.82 2.44
N ASP A 191 -16.31 -4.76 3.03
CA ASP A 191 -17.78 -4.69 3.13
C ASP A 191 -18.32 -4.59 4.57
N ASN A 192 -19.63 -4.76 4.73
CA ASN A 192 -20.33 -4.73 6.02
C ASN A 192 -19.84 -5.81 7.01
N GLN A 193 -19.29 -6.93 6.54
CA GLN A 193 -18.73 -7.97 7.42
C GLN A 193 -17.36 -7.57 7.94
N ASN A 194 -16.61 -6.80 7.15
CA ASN A 194 -15.25 -6.38 7.47
C ASN A 194 -15.18 -5.05 8.26
N ILE A 195 -16.20 -4.20 8.17
CA ILE A 195 -16.14 -2.82 8.69
C ILE A 195 -15.87 -2.73 10.19
N LEU A 196 -16.53 -3.56 11.01
CA LEU A 196 -16.30 -3.58 12.45
C LEU A 196 -14.89 -4.06 12.81
N PRO A 197 -14.36 -5.16 12.22
CA PRO A 197 -12.95 -5.53 12.35
C PRO A 197 -11.96 -4.42 11.96
N VAL A 198 -12.20 -3.69 10.86
CA VAL A 198 -11.36 -2.55 10.44
C VAL A 198 -11.33 -1.46 11.51
N PHE A 199 -12.50 -1.09 12.03
CA PHE A 199 -12.61 -0.06 13.07
C PHE A 199 -11.94 -0.47 14.38
N TYR A 200 -12.11 -1.73 14.75
CA TYR A 200 -11.44 -2.30 15.91
C TYR A 200 -9.91 -2.30 15.73
N LEU A 201 -9.42 -2.65 14.54
CA LEU A 201 -7.99 -2.60 14.21
C LEU A 201 -7.45 -1.18 14.40
N ILE A 202 -8.02 -0.18 13.71
CA ILE A 202 -7.59 1.23 13.78
C ILE A 202 -7.51 1.70 15.23
N LYS A 203 -8.57 1.45 16.02
CA LYS A 203 -8.62 1.82 17.44
C LYS A 203 -7.50 1.15 18.26
N ASN A 204 -7.20 -0.11 17.99
CA ASN A 204 -6.19 -0.87 18.72
C ASN A 204 -4.76 -0.40 18.41
N ILE A 205 -4.46 -0.12 17.14
CA ILE A 205 -3.12 0.28 16.69
C ILE A 205 -2.91 1.81 16.71
N GLN A 206 -3.87 2.58 17.23
CA GLN A 206 -3.89 4.05 17.19
C GLN A 206 -2.61 4.74 17.69
N ARG A 207 -1.81 4.08 18.55
CA ARG A 207 -0.56 4.65 19.07
C ARG A 207 0.58 4.67 18.05
N ASN A 208 0.57 3.70 17.12
CA ASN A 208 1.62 3.53 16.11
C ASN A 208 1.16 3.96 14.71
N LEU A 209 -0.15 3.96 14.49
CA LEU A 209 -0.79 4.29 13.21
C LEU A 209 -0.56 5.77 12.84
N ASN A 210 -0.02 5.99 11.64
CA ASN A 210 0.29 7.32 11.13
C ASN A 210 -0.26 7.57 9.71
N TYR A 211 -0.53 6.48 8.97
CA TYR A 211 -1.01 6.52 7.58
C TYR A 211 -2.25 5.62 7.43
N ILE A 212 -3.32 6.20 6.91
CA ILE A 212 -4.57 5.48 6.65
C ILE A 212 -5.05 5.79 5.23
N SER A 213 -5.28 4.74 4.45
CA SER A 213 -5.95 4.81 3.16
C SER A 213 -7.18 3.91 3.17
N ILE A 214 -8.35 4.49 2.87
CA ILE A 214 -9.61 3.77 2.70
C ILE A 214 -10.18 4.14 1.33
N ASN A 215 -10.42 3.12 0.49
CA ASN A 215 -10.82 3.36 -0.89
C ASN A 215 -11.91 2.42 -1.40
N PHE A 216 -13.01 3.03 -1.83
CA PHE A 216 -14.14 2.37 -2.48
C PHE A 216 -14.34 2.75 -3.96
N ALA A 217 -13.45 3.58 -4.53
CA ALA A 217 -13.56 4.05 -5.92
C ALA A 217 -13.39 2.95 -6.97
N LYS A 218 -12.83 1.80 -6.59
CA LYS A 218 -12.57 0.65 -7.48
C LYS A 218 -13.62 -0.48 -7.36
N ILE A 219 -14.78 -0.24 -6.76
CA ILE A 219 -15.80 -1.29 -6.58
C ILE A 219 -16.83 -1.27 -7.72
N ASN A 220 -17.20 -2.45 -8.22
CA ASN A 220 -18.11 -2.65 -9.34
C ASN A 220 -19.52 -2.06 -9.09
N TYR A 221 -20.10 -1.52 -10.16
CA TYR A 221 -21.39 -0.82 -10.24
C TYR A 221 -22.61 -1.49 -9.59
N GLN A 222 -22.59 -2.81 -9.40
CA GLN A 222 -23.74 -3.58 -8.93
C GLN A 222 -24.06 -3.40 -7.44
N ASN A 223 -23.24 -2.66 -6.69
CA ASN A 223 -23.32 -2.56 -5.22
C ASN A 223 -23.51 -1.11 -4.69
N PHE A 224 -24.10 -0.23 -5.50
CA PHE A 224 -24.27 1.20 -5.18
C PHE A 224 -24.83 1.47 -3.77
N ASP A 225 -25.97 0.89 -3.42
CA ASP A 225 -26.62 1.15 -2.12
C ASP A 225 -25.70 0.77 -0.94
N ARG A 226 -25.00 -0.35 -1.08
CA ARG A 226 -24.00 -0.79 -0.08
C ARG A 226 -22.85 0.20 0.06
N HIS A 227 -22.42 0.86 -1.02
CA HIS A 227 -21.38 1.89 -0.93
C HIS A 227 -21.84 3.14 -0.18
N VAL A 228 -23.11 3.51 -0.34
CA VAL A 228 -23.69 4.64 0.38
C VAL A 228 -23.72 4.35 1.88
N GLU A 229 -24.25 3.19 2.26
CA GLU A 229 -24.32 2.76 3.66
C GLU A 229 -22.94 2.65 4.32
N LEU A 230 -21.98 2.02 3.63
CA LEU A 230 -20.61 1.88 4.13
C LEU A 230 -19.91 3.23 4.27
N SER A 231 -20.03 4.12 3.27
CA SER A 231 -19.43 5.46 3.34
C SER A 231 -20.02 6.26 4.48
N SER A 232 -21.34 6.19 4.67
CA SER A 232 -22.06 6.83 5.78
C SER A 232 -21.56 6.31 7.13
N PHE A 233 -21.46 4.99 7.30
CA PHE A 233 -20.92 4.39 8.53
C PHE A 233 -19.49 4.87 8.80
N ILE A 234 -18.63 4.89 7.78
CA ILE A 234 -17.24 5.32 7.94
C ILE A 234 -17.18 6.77 8.41
N LEU A 235 -17.85 7.69 7.71
CA LEU A 235 -17.85 9.11 8.04
C LEU A 235 -18.37 9.37 9.47
N ARG A 236 -19.47 8.70 9.86
CA ARG A 236 -20.05 8.87 11.20
C ARG A 236 -19.14 8.41 12.34
N ASN A 237 -18.32 7.38 12.12
CA ASN A 237 -17.61 6.71 13.21
C ASN A 237 -16.09 6.96 13.19
N LEU A 238 -15.47 7.16 12.02
CA LEU A 238 -14.01 7.12 11.87
C LEU A 238 -13.33 8.17 12.76
N GLY A 239 -13.85 9.41 12.78
CA GLY A 239 -13.28 10.50 13.55
C GLY A 239 -13.09 10.21 15.05
N GLN A 240 -13.89 9.31 15.63
CA GLN A 240 -13.82 8.96 17.06
C GLN A 240 -12.68 8.00 17.42
N ILE A 241 -12.12 7.30 16.43
CA ILE A 241 -11.12 6.24 16.65
C ILE A 241 -9.77 6.55 16.02
N LEU A 242 -9.67 7.68 15.33
CA LEU A 242 -8.42 8.13 14.72
C LEU A 242 -7.42 8.60 15.80
N PRO A 243 -6.11 8.43 15.56
CA PRO A 243 -5.08 9.07 16.39
C PRO A 243 -5.20 10.60 16.37
N ASN A 244 -4.77 11.26 17.45
CA ASN A 244 -4.78 12.74 17.53
C ASN A 244 -3.90 13.43 16.48
N ARG A 245 -2.95 12.70 15.88
CA ARG A 245 -2.09 13.18 14.82
C ARG A 245 -1.89 12.10 13.77
N LEU A 246 -2.12 12.46 12.51
CA LEU A 246 -1.82 11.61 11.35
C LEU A 246 -0.91 12.35 10.38
N GLU A 247 0.02 11.63 9.79
CA GLU A 247 0.80 12.09 8.64
C GLU A 247 -0.06 12.06 7.37
N TYR A 248 -0.90 11.04 7.21
CA TYR A 248 -1.68 10.82 6.01
C TYR A 248 -3.05 10.20 6.29
N LEU A 249 -4.11 10.83 5.78
CA LEU A 249 -5.45 10.26 5.71
C LEU A 249 -5.99 10.43 4.28
N SER A 250 -6.26 9.32 3.60
CA SER A 250 -6.90 9.30 2.29
C SER A 250 -8.24 8.57 2.35
N LEU A 251 -9.30 9.27 1.99
CA LEU A 251 -10.66 8.75 1.96
C LEU A 251 -11.24 8.88 0.55
N ALA A 252 -11.38 7.75 -0.14
CA ALA A 252 -12.13 7.67 -1.38
C ALA A 252 -13.48 7.00 -1.13
N LEU A 253 -14.49 7.81 -0.86
CA LEU A 253 -15.82 7.43 -0.37
C LEU A 253 -16.91 8.19 -1.13
N LYS A 254 -18.17 7.78 -0.97
CA LYS A 254 -19.30 8.64 -1.34
C LYS A 254 -19.60 9.60 -0.19
N PHE A 255 -19.31 10.88 -0.38
CA PHE A 255 -19.54 11.89 0.65
C PHE A 255 -20.96 12.45 0.54
N ASN A 256 -21.60 12.63 1.69
CA ASN A 256 -22.73 13.52 1.86
C ASN A 256 -22.40 14.52 2.98
N ILE A 257 -22.99 15.71 2.91
CA ILE A 257 -22.66 16.83 3.79
C ILE A 257 -22.95 16.48 5.26
N ASN A 258 -24.10 15.87 5.55
CA ASN A 258 -24.51 15.55 6.93
C ASN A 258 -23.51 14.62 7.62
N ASP A 259 -23.09 13.55 6.94
CA ASP A 259 -22.14 12.60 7.54
C ASP A 259 -20.72 13.17 7.58
N LEU A 260 -20.34 14.02 6.61
CA LEU A 260 -19.06 14.73 6.64
C LEU A 260 -18.99 15.71 7.83
N GLU A 261 -20.07 16.41 8.15
CA GLU A 261 -20.15 17.26 9.34
C GLU A 261 -19.98 16.43 10.62
N VAL A 262 -20.59 15.24 10.69
CA VAL A 262 -20.38 14.31 11.82
C VAL A 262 -18.92 13.88 11.91
N PHE A 263 -18.28 13.53 10.78
CA PHE A 263 -16.85 13.20 10.74
C PHE A 263 -15.99 14.35 11.27
N ILE A 264 -16.24 15.57 10.79
CA ILE A 264 -15.53 16.79 11.15
C ILE A 264 -15.65 17.09 12.64
N ASN A 265 -16.86 16.98 13.19
CA ASN A 265 -17.14 17.21 14.61
C ASN A 265 -16.45 16.15 15.49
N ASN A 266 -16.54 14.88 15.09
CA ASN A 266 -15.88 13.78 15.81
C ASN A 266 -14.36 13.84 15.73
N SER A 267 -13.81 14.52 14.71
CA SER A 267 -12.36 14.68 14.51
C SER A 267 -11.81 16.07 14.89
N GLN A 268 -12.58 16.90 15.60
CA GLN A 268 -12.23 18.30 15.89
C GLN A 268 -10.85 18.50 16.57
N ASN A 269 -10.36 17.51 17.31
CA ASN A 269 -9.08 17.58 18.02
C ASN A 269 -7.92 16.87 17.28
N ILE A 270 -8.15 16.45 16.04
CA ILE A 270 -7.18 15.69 15.25
C ILE A 270 -6.48 16.61 14.26
N PHE A 271 -5.15 16.53 14.23
CA PHE A 271 -4.32 17.14 13.19
C PHE A 271 -3.95 16.12 12.11
N ILE A 272 -4.14 16.48 10.84
CA ILE A 272 -3.85 15.61 9.69
C ILE A 272 -2.90 16.36 8.76
N ARG A 273 -1.64 15.94 8.66
CA ARG A 273 -0.68 16.66 7.79
C ARG A 273 -1.10 16.60 6.33
N LYS A 274 -1.42 15.42 5.79
CA LYS A 274 -1.90 15.23 4.40
C LYS A 274 -3.32 14.65 4.41
N LEU A 275 -4.30 15.44 4.00
CA LEU A 275 -5.70 15.00 3.87
C LEU A 275 -6.08 14.90 2.40
N LEU A 276 -6.49 13.71 1.98
CA LEU A 276 -7.00 13.45 0.64
C LEU A 276 -8.46 13.03 0.71
N ILE A 277 -9.29 13.71 -0.06
CA ILE A 277 -10.71 13.39 -0.19
C ILE A 277 -10.99 13.13 -1.67
N LYS A 278 -11.39 11.90 -1.99
CA LYS A 278 -11.92 11.56 -3.31
C LYS A 278 -13.41 11.30 -3.18
N ASN A 279 -14.21 12.24 -3.65
CA ASN A 279 -15.66 12.13 -3.59
C ASN A 279 -16.17 11.32 -4.78
N ILE A 280 -16.70 10.14 -4.49
CA ILE A 280 -17.22 9.21 -5.49
C ILE A 280 -18.71 9.51 -5.68
N PHE A 281 -19.10 9.83 -6.91
CA PHE A 281 -20.51 10.09 -7.23
C PHE A 281 -20.93 9.46 -8.57
N TYR A 282 -22.24 9.19 -8.67
CA TYR A 282 -22.84 8.42 -9.77
C TYR A 282 -23.89 9.23 -10.54
N HIS A 283 -24.54 10.19 -9.90
CA HIS A 283 -25.55 11.03 -10.53
C HIS A 283 -25.35 12.48 -10.14
N THR A 284 -25.40 12.74 -8.83
CA THR A 284 -25.19 14.07 -8.25
C THR A 284 -23.98 14.06 -7.34
N CYS A 285 -23.15 15.08 -7.50
CA CYS A 285 -22.05 15.38 -6.58
C CYS A 285 -22.55 16.41 -5.57
N GLU A 286 -22.60 16.06 -4.29
CA GLU A 286 -22.76 17.08 -3.25
C GLU A 286 -21.48 17.91 -3.17
N ASN A 287 -21.62 19.24 -3.17
CA ASN A 287 -20.48 20.13 -3.00
C ASN A 287 -20.07 20.15 -1.53
N ILE A 288 -19.01 19.41 -1.19
CA ILE A 288 -18.48 19.33 0.17
C ILE A 288 -17.58 20.52 0.53
N LEU A 289 -17.15 21.32 -0.44
CA LEU A 289 -16.16 22.38 -0.24
C LEU A 289 -16.56 23.42 0.83
N PRO A 290 -17.82 23.90 0.89
CA PRO A 290 -18.25 24.81 1.96
C PRO A 290 -18.07 24.21 3.36
N CYS A 291 -18.32 22.92 3.53
CA CYS A 291 -18.14 22.20 4.79
C CYS A 291 -16.65 22.15 5.19
N ILE A 292 -15.77 21.79 4.23
CA ILE A 292 -14.32 21.77 4.43
C ILE A 292 -13.79 23.16 4.81
N LYS A 293 -14.25 24.22 4.13
CA LYS A 293 -13.86 25.60 4.44
C LYS A 293 -14.29 26.03 5.84
N ASN A 294 -15.53 25.75 6.22
CA ASN A 294 -16.09 26.22 7.49
C ASN A 294 -15.43 25.59 8.71
N SER A 295 -14.89 24.38 8.59
CA SER A 295 -14.28 23.67 9.72
C SER A 295 -12.79 23.43 9.51
N ILE A 296 -12.40 22.61 8.54
CA ILE A 296 -11.00 22.18 8.36
C ILE A 296 -10.08 23.36 8.05
N MET A 297 -10.51 24.26 7.15
CA MET A 297 -9.72 25.44 6.77
C MET A 297 -9.60 26.44 7.91
N ARG A 298 -10.74 26.83 8.51
CA ARG A 298 -10.77 27.83 9.59
C ARG A 298 -10.01 27.38 10.83
N GLU A 299 -10.11 26.10 11.18
CA GLU A 299 -9.43 25.51 12.34
C GLU A 299 -7.97 25.13 12.07
N LYS A 300 -7.49 25.26 10.82
CA LYS A 300 -6.10 24.97 10.39
C LYS A 300 -5.61 23.58 10.79
N ARG A 301 -6.49 22.57 10.68
CA ARG A 301 -6.20 21.18 11.09
C ARG A 301 -5.41 20.37 10.08
N VAL A 302 -5.16 20.94 8.90
CA VAL A 302 -4.51 20.29 7.77
C VAL A 302 -3.33 21.12 7.27
N THR A 303 -2.28 20.47 6.76
CA THR A 303 -1.17 21.15 6.07
C THR A 303 -1.29 21.05 4.56
N TYR A 304 -1.53 19.85 4.04
CA TYR A 304 -1.69 19.55 2.63
C TYR A 304 -3.08 18.98 2.38
N LEU A 305 -3.81 19.57 1.44
CA LEU A 305 -5.16 19.19 1.09
C LEU A 305 -5.25 18.84 -0.39
N ALA A 306 -5.84 17.70 -0.71
CA ALA A 306 -6.28 17.39 -2.07
C ALA A 306 -7.72 16.92 -2.06
N ILE A 307 -8.55 17.45 -2.96
CA ILE A 307 -9.93 17.05 -3.12
C ILE A 307 -10.20 16.80 -4.60
N GLU A 308 -10.59 15.58 -4.94
CA GLU A 308 -10.97 15.20 -6.30
C GLU A 308 -12.42 14.71 -6.29
N ASN A 309 -13.27 15.29 -7.14
CA ASN A 309 -14.60 14.72 -7.39
C ASN A 309 -14.50 13.77 -8.59
N ASN A 310 -14.88 12.51 -8.39
CA ASN A 310 -14.76 11.44 -9.37
C ASN A 310 -16.14 10.88 -9.73
N HIS A 311 -16.56 11.12 -10.96
CA HIS A 311 -17.79 10.55 -11.50
C HIS A 311 -17.55 9.13 -11.98
N VAL A 312 -18.27 8.15 -11.43
CA VAL A 312 -18.01 6.73 -11.74
C VAL A 312 -18.33 6.39 -13.21
N PHE A 313 -19.30 7.07 -13.83
CA PHE A 313 -19.74 6.76 -15.21
C PHE A 313 -19.08 7.59 -16.31
N SER A 314 -18.21 8.56 -15.99
CA SER A 314 -17.53 9.36 -17.01
C SER A 314 -16.06 9.51 -16.70
N ASN A 315 -15.22 9.13 -17.68
CA ASN A 315 -13.81 9.48 -17.66
C ASN A 315 -13.57 10.97 -17.95
N SER A 316 -14.60 11.69 -18.39
CA SER A 316 -14.56 13.13 -18.64
C SER A 316 -14.87 13.89 -17.34
N GLU A 317 -13.85 14.61 -16.88
CA GLU A 317 -13.86 15.63 -15.81
C GLU A 317 -13.77 15.08 -14.38
N ARG A 318 -12.57 14.56 -14.05
CA ARG A 318 -12.05 14.65 -12.69
C ARG A 318 -11.95 16.11 -12.34
N ASN A 319 -12.65 16.53 -11.29
CA ASN A 319 -12.62 17.92 -10.84
C ASN A 319 -11.77 18.00 -9.59
N ASP A 320 -10.50 18.37 -9.78
CA ASP A 320 -9.54 18.58 -8.71
C ASP A 320 -9.66 20.01 -8.17
N LEU A 321 -9.66 20.15 -6.85
CA LEU A 321 -9.62 21.45 -6.17
C LEU A 321 -8.40 22.28 -6.59
N PHE A 322 -7.29 21.61 -6.93
CA PHE A 322 -6.06 22.25 -7.39
C PHE A 322 -6.26 23.11 -8.65
N ASP A 323 -7.21 22.75 -9.52
CA ASP A 323 -7.49 23.51 -10.75
C ASP A 323 -8.27 24.81 -10.48
N LEU A 324 -8.90 24.94 -9.31
CA LEU A 324 -9.68 26.10 -8.91
C LEU A 324 -8.76 27.17 -8.27
N LYS A 325 -8.04 27.93 -9.10
CA LYS A 325 -7.03 28.90 -8.64
C LYS A 325 -7.47 29.85 -7.52
N ASN A 326 -8.71 30.36 -7.56
CA ASN A 326 -9.24 31.24 -6.52
C ASN A 326 -9.38 30.52 -5.18
N GLU A 327 -9.83 29.26 -5.21
CA GLU A 327 -9.96 28.39 -4.05
C GLU A 327 -8.59 28.08 -3.44
N VAL A 328 -7.61 27.71 -4.30
CA VAL A 328 -6.23 27.44 -3.89
C VAL A 328 -5.60 28.64 -3.16
N GLU A 329 -5.72 29.85 -3.72
CA GLU A 329 -5.21 31.05 -3.07
C GLU A 329 -5.94 31.36 -1.75
N GLU A 330 -7.25 31.08 -1.64
CA GLU A 330 -7.97 31.22 -0.38
C GLU A 330 -7.42 30.27 0.71
N PHE A 331 -7.25 28.98 0.41
CA PHE A 331 -6.66 28.02 1.37
C PHE A 331 -5.25 28.41 1.80
N LYS A 332 -4.45 28.95 0.87
CA LYS A 332 -3.09 29.41 1.14
C LYS A 332 -3.04 30.54 2.17
N LEU A 333 -4.04 31.45 2.21
CA LEU A 333 -4.16 32.48 3.25
C LEU A 333 -4.34 31.89 4.66
N TYR A 334 -4.85 30.66 4.77
CA TYR A 334 -4.99 29.92 6.02
C TYR A 334 -3.76 29.04 6.34
N GLY A 335 -2.74 29.02 5.47
CA GLY A 335 -1.54 28.19 5.61
C GLY A 335 -1.74 26.74 5.15
N ILE A 336 -2.78 26.46 4.37
CA ILE A 336 -3.05 25.14 3.80
C ILE A 336 -2.56 25.12 2.35
N GLN A 337 -1.73 24.13 2.03
CA GLN A 337 -1.23 23.91 0.68
C GLN A 337 -2.17 22.96 -0.06
N VAL A 338 -2.95 23.48 -1.00
CA VAL A 338 -3.72 22.65 -1.93
C VAL A 338 -2.78 22.09 -2.99
N THR A 339 -2.86 20.79 -3.25
CA THR A 339 -2.05 20.08 -4.25
C THR A 339 -2.93 19.18 -5.10
N ASP A 340 -2.49 18.89 -6.32
CA ASP A 340 -3.09 17.85 -7.18
C ASP A 340 -3.21 16.52 -6.41
N TYR A 341 -4.35 15.86 -6.58
CA TYR A 341 -4.69 14.64 -5.87
C TYR A 341 -3.70 13.51 -6.15
N ASN A 342 -3.32 13.31 -7.42
CA ASN A 342 -2.43 12.21 -7.80
C ASN A 342 -1.01 12.45 -7.30
N ASN A 343 -0.57 13.71 -7.22
CA ASN A 343 0.72 14.08 -6.64
C ASN A 343 0.79 13.86 -5.12
N LEU A 344 -0.33 14.05 -4.41
CA LEU A 344 -0.38 13.82 -2.95
C LEU A 344 -0.69 12.36 -2.59
N TYR A 345 -1.29 11.60 -3.51
CA TYR A 345 -1.74 10.24 -3.27
C TYR A 345 -0.56 9.27 -3.10
N ILE A 346 -0.54 8.60 -1.95
CA ILE A 346 0.50 7.63 -1.63
C ILE A 346 0.02 6.24 -2.07
N LYS A 347 0.67 5.68 -3.09
CA LYS A 347 0.60 4.24 -3.38
C LYS A 347 1.52 3.50 -2.42
N LEU A 348 0.99 2.54 -1.67
CA LEU A 348 1.75 1.90 -0.60
C LEU A 348 2.99 1.13 -1.10
N HIS A 349 2.96 0.55 -2.31
CA HIS A 349 4.16 -0.10 -2.86
C HIS A 349 5.28 0.90 -3.19
N ASP A 350 4.95 2.05 -3.78
CA ASP A 350 5.92 3.13 -4.05
C ASP A 350 6.49 3.68 -2.73
N PHE A 351 5.61 3.90 -1.74
CA PHE A 351 6.02 4.34 -0.39
C PHE A 351 7.00 3.37 0.28
N ILE A 352 6.75 2.07 0.17
CA ILE A 352 7.65 1.06 0.74
C ILE A 352 9.00 1.08 0.04
N ASN A 353 9.02 1.24 -1.29
CA ASN A 353 10.25 1.33 -2.05
C ASN A 353 11.03 2.63 -1.79
N GLU A 354 10.38 3.71 -1.38
CA GLU A 354 11.08 4.95 -1.01
C GLU A 354 11.55 4.97 0.46
N LEU A 355 10.80 4.34 1.37
CA LEU A 355 11.07 4.39 2.81
C LEU A 355 12.18 3.42 3.26
N TYR A 356 12.28 2.28 2.59
CA TYR A 356 13.22 1.19 2.88
C TYR A 356 14.14 1.06 1.69
#